data_AF-A0A7S1CW34-F1
#
_entry.id   AF-A0A7S1CW34-F1
#
_cell.length_a   1.000
_cell.length_b   1.000
_cell.length_c   1.000
_cell.angle_alpha   90.00
_cell.angle_beta   90.00
_cell.angle_gamma   90.00
#
_symmetry.space_group_name_H-M   'P 1'
#
loop_
_entity.id
_entity.type
_entity.pdbx_description
1 polymer ?
#
loop_
_entity_poly.entity_id
_entity_poly.type
_entity_poly.pdbx_seq_one_letter_code
_entity_poly.pdbx_strand_id
1 'polypeptide(L)'
;ACSFGHHTAKEFGLKSHSESPTSPQESEHAMKGLAETRLSVQTLNRLVVQSLLRHNVSAVGISPCFAIPGLPTHDTGFASLVAVVNSTLHAGLIPVLHGDACLYGENGAAILGGDSLMQALGTSSLRLTGTVFVTDVQGIYTADPRQVPGAQLIPVIDVDNEGRVITQVSATASGHEHDVTGGLDAKLGAAASIASSGNDVVVVKSESQSAEQALKGNKYDVGTLVRKL
;
A
#
# COMPACT_ATOMS: atom_id res chain seq x y z
N ALA A 1 4.15 -6.55 -4.14
CA ALA A 1 3.38 -7.31 -5.16
C ALA A 1 4.05 -7.28 -6.54
N CYS A 2 4.45 -6.13 -7.11
CA CYS A 2 5.20 -5.98 -8.38
C CYS A 2 5.09 -7.16 -9.37
N SER A 3 6.19 -7.77 -9.82
CA SER A 3 6.20 -8.85 -10.82
C SER A 3 5.48 -10.12 -10.39
N PHE A 4 5.34 -10.36 -9.08
CA PHE A 4 4.67 -11.56 -8.56
C PHE A 4 3.15 -11.45 -8.68
N GLY A 5 2.54 -10.30 -8.36
CA GLY A 5 1.09 -10.15 -8.38
C GLY A 5 0.52 -9.53 -9.65
N HIS A 6 1.21 -8.52 -10.23
CA HIS A 6 0.62 -7.70 -11.30
C HIS A 6 0.48 -8.45 -12.62
N HIS A 7 1.39 -9.37 -12.93
CA HIS A 7 1.33 -10.14 -14.17
C HIS A 7 0.09 -11.04 -14.17
N THR A 8 -0.04 -11.87 -13.14
CA THR A 8 -1.18 -12.78 -12.97
C THR A 8 -2.49 -12.02 -12.79
N ALA A 9 -2.55 -10.98 -11.95
CA ALA A 9 -3.76 -10.19 -11.79
C ALA A 9 -4.23 -9.57 -13.13
N LYS A 10 -3.29 -9.07 -13.95
CA LYS A 10 -3.60 -8.51 -15.27
C LYS A 10 -4.05 -9.57 -16.27
N GLU A 11 -3.44 -10.76 -16.25
CA GLU A 11 -3.83 -11.90 -17.10
C GLU A 11 -5.30 -12.30 -16.89
N PHE A 12 -5.75 -12.29 -15.62
CA PHE A 12 -7.12 -12.62 -15.25
C PHE A 12 -8.06 -11.41 -15.14
N GLY A 13 -7.60 -10.21 -15.51
CA GLY A 13 -8.39 -8.98 -15.47
C GLY A 13 -8.83 -8.54 -14.06
N LEU A 14 -8.16 -9.00 -13.00
CA LEU A 14 -8.47 -8.64 -11.63
C LEU A 14 -8.09 -7.18 -11.33
N LYS A 15 -9.01 -6.45 -10.70
CA LYS A 15 -8.85 -5.03 -10.33
C LYS A 15 -9.18 -4.82 -8.86
N SER A 16 -8.82 -3.66 -8.30
CA SER A 16 -9.18 -3.29 -6.92
C SER A 16 -10.68 -3.13 -6.72
N HIS A 17 -11.40 -2.74 -7.78
CA HIS A 17 -12.85 -2.77 -7.88
C HIS A 17 -13.20 -3.62 -9.10
N SER A 18 -13.56 -4.88 -8.87
CA SER A 18 -14.08 -5.75 -9.90
C SER A 18 -15.60 -5.70 -9.85
N GLU A 19 -16.25 -5.56 -11.01
CA GLU A 19 -17.68 -5.79 -11.10
C GLU A 19 -17.97 -7.25 -10.73
N SER A 20 -19.08 -7.49 -10.03
CA SER A 20 -19.47 -8.85 -9.71
C SER A 20 -19.64 -9.65 -11.02
N PRO A 21 -19.08 -10.87 -11.11
CA PRO A 21 -19.22 -11.68 -12.31
C PRO A 21 -20.71 -11.89 -12.65
N THR A 22 -21.04 -11.73 -13.92
CA THR A 22 -22.43 -11.77 -14.42
C THR A 22 -22.80 -13.15 -14.97
N SER A 23 -21.82 -14.02 -15.16
CA SER A 23 -22.00 -15.40 -15.60
C SER A 23 -21.17 -16.41 -14.78
N PRO A 24 -21.56 -17.69 -14.76
CA PRO A 24 -20.76 -18.75 -14.14
C PRO A 24 -19.34 -18.85 -14.71
N GLN A 25 -19.15 -18.64 -16.02
CA GLN A 25 -17.81 -18.68 -16.63
C GLN A 25 -16.91 -17.53 -16.15
N GLU A 26 -17.46 -16.33 -16.01
CA GLU A 26 -16.72 -15.18 -15.46
C GLU A 26 -16.33 -15.41 -14.00
N SER A 27 -17.23 -16.01 -13.22
CA SER A 27 -16.94 -16.38 -11.83
C SER A 27 -15.81 -17.41 -11.74
N GLU A 28 -15.86 -18.47 -12.54
CA GLU A 28 -14.80 -19.49 -12.57
C GLU A 28 -13.45 -18.89 -12.96
N HIS A 29 -13.44 -18.00 -13.97
CA HIS A 29 -12.23 -17.28 -14.38
C HIS A 29 -11.67 -16.39 -13.26
N ALA A 30 -12.53 -15.64 -12.57
CA ALA A 30 -12.13 -14.80 -11.44
C ALA A 30 -11.58 -15.63 -10.27
N MET A 31 -12.17 -16.79 -9.97
CA MET A 31 -11.70 -17.69 -8.91
C MET A 31 -10.34 -18.30 -9.23
N LYS A 32 -10.13 -18.69 -10.48
CA LYS A 32 -8.81 -19.15 -10.94
C LYS A 32 -7.77 -18.03 -10.80
N GLY A 33 -8.11 -16.83 -11.25
CA GLY A 33 -7.24 -15.66 -11.12
C GLY A 33 -6.91 -15.33 -9.67
N LEU A 34 -7.88 -15.42 -8.76
CA LEU A 34 -7.68 -15.24 -7.32
C LEU A 34 -6.66 -16.26 -6.80
N ALA A 35 -6.89 -17.54 -7.06
CA ALA A 35 -6.03 -18.62 -6.57
C ALA A 35 -4.57 -18.46 -7.03
N GLU A 36 -4.36 -18.20 -8.33
CA GLU A 36 -3.02 -18.05 -8.90
C GLU A 36 -2.33 -16.76 -8.42
N THR A 37 -3.05 -15.63 -8.43
CA THR A 37 -2.50 -14.35 -7.95
C THR A 37 -2.13 -14.43 -6.47
N ARG A 38 -3.01 -15.02 -5.64
CA ARG A 38 -2.80 -15.22 -4.20
C ARG A 38 -1.59 -16.09 -3.92
N LEU A 39 -1.45 -17.23 -4.62
CA LEU A 39 -0.26 -18.10 -4.48
C LEU A 39 1.03 -17.33 -4.78
N SER A 40 1.02 -16.52 -5.84
CA SER A 40 2.20 -15.76 -6.25
C SER A 40 2.62 -14.70 -5.22
N VAL A 41 1.67 -13.89 -4.74
CA VAL A 41 1.98 -12.86 -3.73
C VAL A 41 2.34 -13.45 -2.36
N GLN A 42 1.74 -14.57 -1.96
CA GLN A 42 2.12 -15.29 -0.75
C GLN A 42 3.50 -15.92 -0.86
N THR A 43 3.89 -16.37 -2.06
CA THR A 43 5.26 -16.84 -2.32
C THR A 43 6.27 -15.71 -2.09
N LEU A 44 5.99 -14.50 -2.57
CA LEU A 44 6.83 -13.34 -2.29
C LEU A 44 6.88 -13.00 -0.79
N ASN A 45 5.73 -12.98 -0.11
CA ASN A 45 5.68 -12.72 1.34
C ASN A 45 6.54 -13.72 2.11
N ARG A 46 6.45 -15.01 1.78
CA ARG A 46 7.29 -16.06 2.35
C ARG A 46 8.78 -15.77 2.17
N LEU A 47 9.21 -15.33 0.98
CA LEU A 47 10.61 -14.99 0.71
C LEU A 47 11.07 -13.79 1.56
N VAL A 48 10.23 -12.77 1.70
CA VAL A 48 10.51 -11.59 2.54
C VAL A 48 10.64 -11.99 4.02
N VAL A 49 9.67 -12.72 4.56
CA VAL A 49 9.69 -13.20 5.95
C VAL A 49 10.90 -14.09 6.21
N GLN A 50 11.23 -14.99 5.27
CA GLN A 50 12.42 -15.83 5.40
C GLN A 50 13.71 -15.00 5.43
N SER A 51 13.80 -13.93 4.64
CA SER A 51 14.95 -13.01 4.67
C SER A 51 15.06 -12.29 6.02
N LEU A 52 13.94 -11.79 6.55
CA LEU A 52 13.89 -11.11 7.85
C LEU A 52 14.32 -12.04 8.99
N LEU A 53 13.81 -13.27 9.03
CA LEU A 53 14.19 -14.26 10.03
C LEU A 53 15.68 -14.60 9.99
N ARG A 54 16.29 -14.69 8.78
CA ARG A 54 17.75 -14.89 8.64
C ARG A 54 18.58 -13.75 9.21
N HIS A 55 18.01 -12.55 9.32
CA HIS A 55 18.63 -11.36 9.90
C HIS A 55 18.16 -11.10 11.34
N ASN A 56 17.66 -12.12 12.04
CA ASN A 56 17.21 -12.06 13.43
C ASN A 56 16.04 -11.08 13.69
N VAL A 57 15.22 -10.83 12.68
CA VAL A 57 13.95 -10.11 12.85
C VAL A 57 12.84 -11.14 13.04
N SER A 58 12.17 -11.11 14.20
CA SER A 58 11.03 -12.00 14.55
C SER A 58 9.77 -11.67 13.75
N ALA A 59 9.84 -11.85 12.43
CA ALA A 59 8.80 -11.49 11.49
C ALA A 59 7.75 -12.60 11.30
N VAL A 60 6.48 -12.22 11.18
CA VAL A 60 5.36 -13.12 10.87
C VAL A 60 4.58 -12.60 9.67
N GLY A 61 4.47 -13.43 8.64
CA GLY A 61 3.64 -13.13 7.47
C GLY A 61 2.16 -13.18 7.81
N ILE A 62 1.41 -12.14 7.43
CA ILE A 62 -0.04 -12.05 7.64
C ILE A 62 -0.69 -11.71 6.30
N SER A 63 -1.46 -12.66 5.75
CA SER A 63 -2.32 -12.37 4.59
C SER A 63 -3.52 -11.56 5.07
N PRO A 64 -3.90 -10.45 4.42
CA PRO A 64 -5.02 -9.63 4.87
C PRO A 64 -6.40 -10.23 4.55
N CYS A 65 -6.49 -11.23 3.66
CA CYS A 65 -7.77 -11.75 3.18
C CYS A 65 -8.44 -12.80 4.10
N PHE A 66 -7.99 -13.03 5.34
CA PHE A 66 -8.73 -13.89 6.28
C PHE A 66 -10.03 -13.24 6.77
N ALA A 67 -10.18 -11.93 6.57
CA ALA A 67 -11.22 -11.12 7.21
C ALA A 67 -12.16 -10.41 6.23
N ILE A 68 -12.10 -10.66 4.92
CA ILE A 68 -12.81 -9.82 3.94
C ILE A 68 -13.72 -10.67 3.03
N PRO A 69 -14.98 -10.92 3.43
CA PRO A 69 -16.03 -11.28 2.49
C PRO A 69 -16.53 -10.00 1.80
N GLY A 70 -16.18 -9.82 0.52
CA GLY A 70 -16.64 -8.66 -0.27
C GLY A 70 -16.00 -7.35 0.12
N LEU A 71 -15.07 -6.81 -0.69
CA LEU A 71 -14.59 -5.44 -0.46
C LEU A 71 -15.73 -4.44 -0.73
N PRO A 72 -16.50 -4.08 0.30
CA PRO A 72 -16.28 -2.79 0.91
C PRO A 72 -15.65 -2.99 2.29
N THR A 73 -15.03 -1.95 2.80
CA THR A 73 -14.70 -1.76 4.21
C THR A 73 -15.97 -1.85 5.08
N HIS A 74 -16.53 -3.04 5.25
CA HIS A 74 -17.52 -3.31 6.29
C HIS A 74 -16.75 -3.63 7.57
N ASP A 75 -16.95 -2.76 8.56
CA ASP A 75 -16.14 -2.52 9.77
C ASP A 75 -15.57 -3.74 10.50
N THR A 76 -16.19 -4.91 10.41
CA THR A 76 -15.77 -6.09 11.18
C THR A 76 -14.49 -6.74 10.65
N GLY A 77 -14.30 -6.75 9.33
CA GLY A 77 -13.14 -7.39 8.70
C GLY A 77 -11.84 -6.64 8.96
N PHE A 78 -11.89 -5.32 8.78
CA PHE A 78 -10.72 -4.48 9.02
C PHE A 78 -10.39 -4.35 10.51
N ALA A 79 -11.39 -4.25 11.39
CA ALA A 79 -11.18 -4.27 12.84
C ALA A 79 -10.49 -5.58 13.29
N SER A 80 -10.85 -6.71 12.68
CA SER A 80 -10.19 -8.00 12.94
C SER A 80 -8.73 -7.99 12.47
N LEU A 81 -8.43 -7.41 11.31
CA LEU A 81 -7.05 -7.24 10.84
C LEU A 81 -6.22 -6.40 11.82
N VAL A 82 -6.76 -5.26 12.25
CA VAL A 82 -6.12 -4.39 13.25
C VAL A 82 -5.89 -5.14 14.56
N ALA A 83 -6.86 -5.92 15.03
CA ALA A 83 -6.73 -6.72 16.25
C ALA A 83 -5.61 -7.78 16.13
N VAL A 84 -5.50 -8.45 14.99
CA VAL A 84 -4.44 -9.44 14.71
C VAL A 84 -3.07 -8.76 14.65
N VAL A 85 -2.95 -7.63 13.95
CA VAL A 85 -1.72 -6.83 13.89
C VAL A 85 -1.31 -6.39 15.29
N ASN A 86 -2.25 -5.83 16.06
CA ASN A 86 -2.01 -5.36 17.41
C ASN A 86 -1.56 -6.51 18.33
N SER A 87 -2.23 -7.66 18.28
CA SER A 87 -1.87 -8.83 19.08
C SER A 87 -0.48 -9.38 18.72
N THR A 88 -0.13 -9.35 17.43
CA THR A 88 1.19 -9.75 16.93
C THR A 88 2.29 -8.83 17.48
N LEU A 89 2.06 -7.52 17.45
CA LEU A 89 2.98 -6.53 18.03
C LEU A 89 3.11 -6.70 19.55
N HIS A 90 2.00 -6.92 20.27
CA HIS A 90 2.03 -7.17 21.72
C HIS A 90 2.78 -8.45 22.10
N ALA A 91 2.83 -9.45 21.21
CA ALA A 91 3.63 -10.66 21.38
C ALA A 91 5.14 -10.46 21.10
N GLY A 92 5.57 -9.24 20.74
CA GLY A 92 6.97 -8.94 20.40
C GLY A 92 7.37 -9.39 19.00
N LEU A 93 6.40 -9.64 18.11
CA LEU A 93 6.62 -10.06 16.73
C LEU A 93 6.40 -8.89 15.76
N ILE A 94 7.06 -8.96 14.61
CA ILE A 94 6.94 -7.95 13.55
C ILE A 94 5.96 -8.45 12.47
N PRO A 95 4.76 -7.88 12.34
CA PRO A 95 3.80 -8.29 11.32
C PRO A 95 4.25 -7.85 9.93
N VAL A 96 4.23 -8.78 8.97
CA VAL A 96 4.58 -8.54 7.56
C VAL A 96 3.36 -8.83 6.68
N LEU A 97 2.66 -7.76 6.31
CA LEU A 97 1.50 -7.82 5.44
C LEU A 97 1.92 -7.63 3.97
N HIS A 98 1.02 -7.95 3.06
CA HIS A 98 1.22 -7.75 1.63
C HIS A 98 -0.11 -7.47 0.93
N GLY A 99 -0.05 -6.76 -0.19
CA GLY A 99 -1.19 -6.70 -1.11
C GLY A 99 -1.54 -8.10 -1.63
N ASP A 100 -2.83 -8.37 -1.79
CA ASP A 100 -3.34 -9.73 -1.93
C ASP A 100 -4.58 -9.79 -2.83
N ALA A 101 -4.88 -10.97 -3.37
CA ALA A 101 -6.14 -11.24 -4.06
C ALA A 101 -7.13 -11.84 -3.05
N CYS A 102 -8.27 -11.17 -2.89
CA CYS A 102 -9.30 -11.53 -1.92
C CYS A 102 -10.62 -11.85 -2.63
N LEU A 103 -11.48 -12.60 -1.93
CA LEU A 103 -12.85 -12.82 -2.36
C LEU A 103 -13.63 -11.49 -2.34
N TYR A 104 -14.45 -11.28 -3.35
CA TYR A 104 -15.25 -10.08 -3.54
C TYR A 104 -16.70 -10.44 -3.88
N GLY A 105 -17.66 -10.01 -3.06
CA GLY A 105 -19.06 -10.39 -3.21
C GLY A 105 -19.27 -11.90 -3.03
N GLU A 106 -20.35 -12.43 -3.59
CA GLU A 106 -20.69 -13.84 -3.43
C GLU A 106 -19.80 -14.77 -4.27
N ASN A 107 -19.20 -14.28 -5.38
CA ASN A 107 -18.51 -15.12 -6.36
C ASN A 107 -17.42 -14.38 -7.19
N GLY A 108 -16.93 -13.24 -6.73
CA GLY A 108 -15.94 -12.41 -7.43
C GLY A 108 -14.58 -12.37 -6.72
N ALA A 109 -13.62 -11.70 -7.35
CA ALA A 109 -12.26 -11.52 -6.84
C ALA A 109 -11.80 -10.08 -7.05
N ALA A 110 -11.08 -9.53 -6.08
CA ALA A 110 -10.53 -8.19 -6.17
C ALA A 110 -9.14 -8.10 -5.52
N ILE A 111 -8.38 -7.09 -5.94
CA ILE A 111 -7.04 -6.82 -5.44
C ILE A 111 -7.10 -5.85 -4.28
N LEU A 112 -6.60 -6.29 -3.12
CA LEU A 112 -6.31 -5.41 -2.00
C LEU A 112 -4.88 -4.90 -2.13
N GLY A 113 -4.74 -3.62 -2.48
CA GLY A 113 -3.43 -2.97 -2.66
C GLY A 113 -2.67 -2.75 -1.36
N GLY A 114 -1.33 -2.67 -1.46
CA GLY A 114 -0.46 -2.35 -0.32
C GLY A 114 -0.70 -0.94 0.23
N ASP A 115 -0.92 0.04 -0.64
CA ASP A 115 -1.20 1.42 -0.22
C ASP A 115 -2.55 1.52 0.51
N SER A 116 -3.58 0.80 0.05
CA SER A 116 -4.89 0.72 0.73
C SER A 116 -4.79 0.05 2.10
N LEU A 117 -3.97 -1.01 2.23
CA LEU A 117 -3.68 -1.61 3.53
C LEU A 117 -2.96 -0.63 4.47
N MET A 118 -1.97 0.09 3.94
CA MET A 118 -1.22 1.06 4.72
C MET A 118 -2.10 2.23 5.16
N GLN A 119 -2.94 2.75 4.27
CA GLN A 119 -3.95 3.75 4.58
C GLN A 119 -4.85 3.28 5.70
N ALA A 120 -5.46 2.10 5.55
CA ALA A 120 -6.39 1.59 6.54
C ALA A 120 -5.72 1.40 7.90
N LEU A 121 -4.52 0.81 7.96
CA LEU A 121 -3.77 0.66 9.21
C LEU A 121 -3.35 2.02 9.80
N GLY A 122 -2.90 2.95 8.95
CA GLY A 122 -2.43 4.28 9.36
C GLY A 122 -3.52 5.26 9.79
N THR A 123 -4.78 4.97 9.45
CA THR A 123 -5.95 5.71 9.93
C THR A 123 -6.72 4.94 11.02
N SER A 124 -6.25 3.75 11.41
CA SER A 124 -6.87 2.93 12.45
C SER A 124 -6.53 3.41 13.87
N SER A 125 -7.01 2.68 14.87
CA SER A 125 -6.70 2.93 16.29
C SER A 125 -5.29 2.49 16.72
N LEU A 126 -4.44 2.00 15.79
CA LEU A 126 -3.05 1.69 16.08
C LEU A 126 -2.28 2.97 16.41
N ARG A 127 -1.51 2.94 17.51
CA ARG A 127 -0.59 4.02 17.84
C ARG A 127 0.65 3.91 16.97
N LEU A 128 0.73 4.75 15.95
CA LEU A 128 1.91 4.89 15.11
C LEU A 128 2.78 6.03 15.62
N THR A 129 4.10 5.84 15.55
CA THR A 129 5.07 6.91 15.82
C THR A 129 5.59 7.55 14.53
N GLY A 130 5.29 6.94 13.38
CA GLY A 130 5.66 7.43 12.06
C GLY A 130 5.28 6.42 10.99
N THR A 131 5.09 6.92 9.77
CA THR A 131 4.78 6.11 8.59
C THR A 131 5.80 6.38 7.50
N VAL A 132 6.37 5.33 6.90
CA VAL A 132 7.39 5.44 5.85
C VAL A 132 6.99 4.63 4.63
N PHE A 133 6.90 5.30 3.47
CA PHE A 133 6.79 4.68 2.17
C PHE A 133 8.17 4.63 1.52
N VAL A 134 8.64 3.42 1.26
CA VAL A 134 9.92 3.18 0.57
C VAL A 134 9.63 2.89 -0.90
N THR A 135 10.23 3.66 -1.80
CA THR A 135 10.02 3.57 -3.26
C THR A 135 11.35 3.55 -4.01
N ASP A 136 11.32 3.38 -5.33
CA ASP A 136 12.52 3.34 -6.19
C ASP A 136 12.99 4.73 -6.69
N VAL A 137 12.36 5.81 -6.23
CA VAL A 137 12.69 7.22 -6.50
C VAL A 137 12.91 8.00 -5.20
N GLN A 138 13.48 9.22 -5.26
CA GLN A 138 13.86 9.98 -4.05
C GLN A 138 12.69 10.41 -3.16
N GLY A 139 11.49 10.55 -3.71
CA GLY A 139 10.28 11.00 -3.05
C GLY A 139 9.22 11.28 -4.10
N ILE A 140 8.32 12.22 -3.82
CA ILE A 140 7.27 12.66 -4.74
C ILE A 140 7.80 13.85 -5.56
N TYR A 141 7.61 13.80 -6.88
CA TYR A 141 8.05 14.81 -7.83
C TYR A 141 6.87 15.56 -8.45
N THR A 142 7.14 16.73 -9.04
CA THR A 142 6.15 17.53 -9.79
C THR A 142 5.61 16.84 -11.06
N ALA A 143 6.35 15.87 -11.58
CA ALA A 143 5.98 14.95 -12.66
C ALA A 143 6.86 13.69 -12.56
N ASP A 144 6.57 12.62 -13.32
CA ASP A 144 7.44 11.43 -13.33
C ASP A 144 8.87 11.81 -13.76
N PRO A 145 9.88 11.72 -12.87
CA PRO A 145 11.24 12.14 -13.17
C PRO A 145 11.95 11.24 -14.19
N ARG A 146 11.34 10.10 -14.55
CA ARG A 146 11.84 9.20 -15.60
C ARG A 146 11.40 9.64 -16.99
N GLN A 147 10.28 10.36 -17.08
CA GLN A 147 9.62 10.73 -18.33
C GLN A 147 9.76 12.21 -18.63
N VAL A 148 9.79 13.06 -17.60
CA VAL A 148 9.78 14.52 -17.74
C VAL A 148 11.12 15.10 -17.27
N PRO A 149 12.00 15.50 -18.20
CA PRO A 149 13.20 16.24 -17.87
C PRO A 149 12.86 17.52 -17.11
N GLY A 150 13.52 17.73 -15.96
CA GLY A 150 13.26 18.90 -15.12
C GLY A 150 12.17 18.72 -14.05
N ALA A 151 11.59 17.52 -13.91
CA ALA A 151 10.74 17.21 -12.75
C ALA A 151 11.52 17.46 -11.44
N GLN A 152 10.89 18.18 -10.51
CA GLN A 152 11.50 18.59 -9.26
C GLN A 152 10.95 17.79 -8.09
N LEU A 153 11.83 17.37 -7.18
CA LEU A 153 11.44 16.72 -5.93
C LEU A 153 10.67 17.73 -5.06
N ILE A 154 9.54 17.29 -4.51
CA ILE A 154 8.72 18.08 -3.59
C ILE A 154 9.11 17.68 -2.16
N PRO A 155 9.81 18.54 -1.38
CA PRO A 155 10.31 18.14 -0.07
C PRO A 155 9.21 18.01 0.99
N VAL A 156 8.14 18.80 0.85
CA VAL A 156 7.01 18.84 1.79
C VAL A 156 5.71 18.93 1.00
N ILE A 157 4.74 18.09 1.36
CA ILE A 157 3.36 18.14 0.92
C ILE A 157 2.50 18.34 2.16
N ASP A 158 1.79 19.46 2.17
CA ASP A 158 0.86 19.83 3.22
C ASP A 158 -0.55 19.40 2.80
N VAL A 159 -1.28 18.78 3.72
CA VAL A 159 -2.67 18.35 3.53
C VAL A 159 -3.59 18.98 4.58
N ASP A 160 -4.85 19.19 4.21
CA ASP A 160 -5.87 19.70 5.14
C ASP A 160 -6.47 18.58 6.02
N ASN A 161 -7.47 18.96 6.83
CA ASN A 161 -8.21 18.04 7.70
C ASN A 161 -8.94 16.94 6.92
N GLU A 162 -9.28 17.19 5.65
CA GLU A 162 -9.96 16.25 4.77
C GLU A 162 -8.98 15.40 3.93
N GLY A 163 -7.67 15.60 4.10
CA GLY A 163 -6.64 14.91 3.32
C GLY A 163 -6.47 15.45 1.90
N ARG A 164 -6.97 16.66 1.60
CA ARG A 164 -6.72 17.32 0.31
C ARG A 164 -5.35 17.97 0.34
N VAL A 165 -4.60 17.79 -0.74
CA VAL A 165 -3.27 18.39 -0.91
C VAL A 165 -3.42 19.90 -1.13
N ILE A 166 -2.76 20.69 -0.28
CA ILE A 166 -2.78 22.16 -0.33
C ILE A 166 -1.52 22.70 -1.01
N THR A 167 -0.40 21.98 -0.94
CA THR A 167 0.82 22.33 -1.67
C THR A 167 0.53 22.45 -3.16
N GLN A 168 1.06 23.47 -3.82
CA GLN A 168 0.99 23.61 -5.27
C GLN A 168 1.82 22.50 -5.94
N VAL A 169 1.25 21.31 -6.03
CA VAL A 169 1.74 20.25 -6.91
C VAL A 169 1.23 20.62 -8.29
N SER A 170 2.13 20.87 -9.25
CA SER A 170 1.72 21.17 -10.63
C SER A 170 0.82 20.03 -11.12
N ALA A 171 -0.34 20.38 -11.69
CA ALA A 171 -1.48 19.49 -11.97
C ALA A 171 -1.18 18.28 -12.89
N THR A 172 0.06 18.12 -13.34
CA THR A 172 0.57 16.97 -14.09
C THR A 172 0.89 15.76 -13.21
N ALA A 173 1.05 15.92 -11.89
CA ALA A 173 1.25 14.77 -11.00
C ALA A 173 -0.04 13.97 -10.75
N SER A 174 -1.22 14.60 -10.92
CA SER A 174 -2.54 14.03 -10.66
C SER A 174 -3.43 13.92 -11.91
N GLY A 175 -2.86 14.18 -13.10
CA GLY A 175 -3.59 14.48 -14.34
C GLY A 175 -3.21 13.61 -15.54
N HIS A 176 -2.67 12.41 -15.32
CA HIS A 176 -2.41 11.48 -16.41
C HIS A 176 -3.45 10.35 -16.41
N GLU A 177 -4.40 10.43 -17.37
CA GLU A 177 -5.33 9.35 -17.76
C GLU A 177 -4.63 8.06 -18.26
N HIS A 178 -3.30 7.96 -18.11
CA HIS A 178 -2.47 6.85 -18.55
C HIS A 178 -1.45 6.37 -17.50
N ASP A 179 -1.70 6.54 -16.20
CA ASP A 179 -1.10 5.62 -15.22
C ASP A 179 -1.98 4.37 -15.11
N VAL A 180 -1.66 3.37 -15.93
CA VAL A 180 -2.29 2.04 -15.93
C VAL A 180 -2.06 1.26 -14.62
N THR A 181 -1.50 1.89 -13.58
CA THR A 181 -1.36 1.31 -12.23
C THR A 181 -1.95 2.13 -11.08
N GLY A 182 -2.38 3.39 -11.28
CA GLY A 182 -2.82 4.26 -10.18
C GLY A 182 -1.82 4.36 -9.02
N GLY A 183 -0.52 4.13 -9.27
CA GLY A 183 0.45 3.77 -8.23
C GLY A 183 1.07 4.96 -7.48
N LEU A 184 1.13 6.13 -8.11
CA LEU A 184 1.50 7.37 -7.42
C LEU A 184 0.27 8.02 -6.77
N ASP A 185 -0.85 8.08 -7.48
CA ASP A 185 -2.09 8.67 -6.96
C ASP A 185 -2.62 7.89 -5.74
N ALA A 186 -2.67 6.56 -5.79
CA ALA A 186 -3.08 5.75 -4.64
C ALA A 186 -2.12 5.93 -3.46
N LYS A 187 -0.81 6.04 -3.73
CA LYS A 187 0.20 6.25 -2.69
C LYS A 187 0.09 7.62 -2.04
N LEU A 188 -0.08 8.68 -2.84
CA LEU A 188 -0.28 10.03 -2.34
C LEU A 188 -1.61 10.16 -1.61
N GLY A 189 -2.69 9.56 -2.12
CA GLY A 189 -3.99 9.52 -1.44
C GLY A 189 -3.93 8.79 -0.10
N ALA A 190 -3.23 7.65 -0.05
CA ALA A 190 -2.97 6.93 1.19
C ALA A 190 -2.15 7.78 2.17
N ALA A 191 -1.04 8.37 1.71
CA ALA A 191 -0.19 9.22 2.53
C ALA A 191 -0.93 10.45 3.08
N ALA A 192 -1.76 11.09 2.25
CA ALA A 192 -2.56 12.24 2.63
C ALA A 192 -3.64 11.88 3.66
N SER A 193 -4.28 10.72 3.51
CA SER A 193 -5.26 10.21 4.48
C SER A 193 -4.64 9.89 5.84
N ILE A 194 -3.43 9.34 5.84
CA ILE A 194 -2.68 9.05 7.08
C ILE A 194 -2.20 10.36 7.72
N ALA A 195 -1.70 11.30 6.93
CA ALA A 195 -1.30 12.62 7.42
C ALA A 195 -2.48 13.37 8.05
N SER A 196 -3.64 13.41 7.39
CA SER A 196 -4.83 14.10 7.92
C SER A 196 -5.38 13.47 9.21
N SER A 197 -5.10 12.18 9.46
CA SER A 197 -5.39 11.48 10.72
C SER A 197 -4.45 11.86 11.89
N GLY A 198 -3.41 12.66 11.61
CA GLY A 198 -2.44 13.15 12.59
C GLY A 198 -1.11 12.40 12.58
N ASN A 199 -0.84 11.57 11.57
CA ASN A 199 0.39 10.79 11.47
C ASN A 199 1.20 11.23 10.24
N ASP A 200 2.36 11.85 10.46
CA ASP A 200 3.25 12.23 9.37
C ASP A 200 3.71 11.00 8.55
N VAL A 201 3.79 11.21 7.24
CA VAL A 201 4.23 10.20 6.28
C VAL A 201 5.48 10.66 5.56
N VAL A 202 6.50 9.81 5.52
CA VAL A 202 7.75 10.07 4.81
C VAL A 202 7.86 9.17 3.58
N VAL A 203 8.13 9.76 2.41
CA VAL A 203 8.39 9.03 1.17
C VAL A 203 9.88 9.14 0.82
N VAL A 204 10.56 8.01 0.70
CA VAL A 204 12.02 7.92 0.54
C VAL A 204 12.44 6.81 -0.42
N LYS A 205 13.62 6.95 -1.01
CA LYS A 205 14.19 5.93 -1.89
C LYS A 205 14.72 4.72 -1.12
N SER A 206 14.44 3.51 -1.59
CA SER A 206 15.09 2.28 -1.17
C SER A 206 16.61 2.38 -1.30
N GLU A 207 17.33 1.64 -0.46
CA GLU A 207 18.80 1.56 -0.52
C GLU A 207 19.49 2.94 -0.39
N SER A 208 18.89 3.85 0.38
CA SER A 208 19.43 5.18 0.66
C SER A 208 19.60 5.43 2.15
N GLN A 209 20.54 6.31 2.50
CA GLN A 209 20.73 6.77 3.87
C GLN A 209 19.44 7.41 4.42
N SER A 210 18.70 8.15 3.60
CA SER A 210 17.41 8.72 3.98
C SER A 210 16.39 7.66 4.41
N ALA A 211 16.32 6.53 3.72
CA ALA A 211 15.41 5.44 4.11
C ALA A 211 15.79 4.83 5.45
N GLU A 212 17.09 4.61 5.69
CA GLU A 212 17.56 4.13 6.98
C GLU A 212 17.23 5.11 8.12
N GLN A 213 17.46 6.41 7.91
CA GLN A 213 17.14 7.42 8.92
C GLN A 213 15.64 7.53 9.18
N ALA A 214 14.82 7.56 8.11
CA ALA A 214 13.37 7.63 8.23
C ALA A 214 12.80 6.42 9.00
N LEU A 215 13.27 5.20 8.71
CA LEU A 215 12.84 3.99 9.41
C LEU A 215 13.24 3.98 10.91
N LYS A 216 14.31 4.68 11.27
CA LYS A 216 14.73 4.88 12.68
C LYS A 216 13.98 6.01 13.39
N GLY A 217 13.15 6.78 12.68
CA GLY A 217 12.51 7.99 13.21
C GLY A 217 13.46 9.18 13.34
N ASN A 218 14.60 9.16 12.66
CA ASN A 218 15.59 10.24 12.64
C ASN A 218 15.32 11.22 11.49
N LYS A 219 15.98 12.38 11.56
CA LYS A 219 16.02 13.33 10.44
C LYS A 219 16.71 12.69 9.23
N TYR A 220 16.10 12.84 8.06
CA TYR A 220 16.63 12.42 6.77
C TYR A 220 16.95 13.66 5.90
N ASP A 221 17.83 13.48 4.92
CA ASP A 221 18.31 14.59 4.08
C ASP A 221 17.50 14.76 2.79
N VAL A 222 17.08 13.66 2.17
CA VAL A 222 16.36 13.65 0.88
C VAL A 222 15.11 12.77 0.99
N GLY A 223 13.95 13.34 0.70
CA GLY A 223 12.65 12.66 0.74
C GLY A 223 11.51 13.66 0.61
N THR A 224 10.28 13.16 0.71
CA THR A 224 9.08 13.99 0.82
C THR A 224 8.41 13.74 2.17
N LEU A 225 8.17 14.80 2.94
CA LEU A 225 7.29 14.77 4.10
C LEU A 225 5.86 15.09 3.68
N VAL A 226 4.91 14.21 3.96
CA VAL A 226 3.48 14.50 3.86
C VAL A 226 2.95 14.69 5.28
N ARG A 227 2.40 15.87 5.56
CA ARG A 227 1.94 16.25 6.90
C ARG A 227 0.66 17.06 6.85
N LYS A 228 -0.02 17.11 7.99
CA LYS A 228 -1.20 17.95 8.20
C LYS A 228 -0.80 19.37 8.61
N LEU A 229 -1.47 20.39 8.04
CA LEU A 229 -1.39 21.78 8.49
C LEU A 229 -2.44 22.11 9.57
#